data_AF-A0A8X7E4C1-F1
#
_entry.id   AF-A0A8X7E4C1-F1
#
_cell.length_a   1.000
_cell.length_b   1.000
_cell.length_c   1.000
_cell.angle_alpha   90.00
_cell.angle_beta   90.00
_cell.angle_gamma   90.00
#
_symmetry.space_group_name_H-M   'P 1'
#
loop_
_entity.id
_entity.type
_entity.pdbx_description
1 polymer ?
#
loop_
_entity_poly.entity_id
_entity_poly.type
_entity_poly.pdbx_seq_one_letter_code
_entity_poly.pdbx_strand_id
1 'polypeptide(L)'
;GLMLKFECLFCEKCCYFEDEEEMPVVFEDEVRRLRALRDDLEFVPFGDGRYRWIIRGYCPFFDREKRRCKIHEHKPTSCRIYPLILMGDGNLAISEECEWVKEHPEVKEMEFRELLLVFENEFRALFRRLLGFVNK
;
A
#
# COMPACT_ATOMS: atom_id res chain seq x y z
N GLY A 1 -15.43 -5.63 24.67
CA GLY A 1 -14.38 -6.46 24.06
C GLY A 1 -13.34 -5.54 23.46
N LEU A 2 -12.07 -5.95 23.41
CA LEU A 2 -11.03 -5.18 22.72
C LEU A 2 -11.46 -5.04 21.24
N MET A 3 -11.50 -3.82 20.73
CA MET A 3 -11.79 -3.57 19.33
C MET A 3 -10.57 -3.98 18.50
N LEU A 4 -10.75 -4.88 17.54
CA LEU A 4 -9.68 -5.32 16.64
C LEU A 4 -9.16 -4.10 15.85
N LYS A 5 -7.83 -3.94 15.81
CA LYS A 5 -7.15 -2.91 15.01
C LYS A 5 -5.97 -3.52 14.27
N PHE A 6 -5.80 -3.09 13.03
CA PHE A 6 -4.66 -3.51 12.23
C PHE A 6 -3.35 -3.00 12.83
N GLU A 7 -2.38 -3.91 12.98
CA GLU A 7 -1.02 -3.58 13.36
C GLU A 7 -0.04 -4.21 12.36
N CYS A 8 0.76 -3.37 11.70
CA CYS A 8 1.81 -3.86 10.82
C CYS A 8 2.86 -4.63 11.64
N LEU A 9 3.03 -5.92 11.37
CA LEU A 9 4.03 -6.78 12.03
C LEU A 9 5.47 -6.50 11.60
N PHE A 10 5.68 -5.51 10.72
CA PHE A 10 6.97 -5.18 10.11
C PHE A 10 7.68 -6.39 9.50
N CYS A 11 6.89 -7.26 8.87
CA CYS A 11 7.42 -8.32 8.03
C CYS A 11 7.99 -7.73 6.71
N GLU A 12 8.46 -8.60 5.83
CA GLU A 12 9.05 -8.19 4.56
C GLU A 12 8.16 -8.44 3.34
N LYS A 13 7.02 -9.13 3.52
CA LYS A 13 6.16 -9.61 2.43
C LYS A 13 5.64 -8.49 1.54
N CYS A 14 5.22 -7.37 2.10
CA CYS A 14 4.75 -6.22 1.31
C CYS A 14 5.87 -5.45 0.60
N CYS A 15 7.13 -5.83 0.81
CA CYS A 15 8.31 -5.20 0.23
C CYS A 15 9.08 -6.15 -0.69
N TYR A 16 8.55 -7.32 -1.02
CA TYR A 16 9.16 -8.27 -1.94
C TYR A 16 8.13 -8.69 -2.99
N PHE A 17 8.51 -8.65 -4.26
CA PHE A 17 7.60 -8.85 -5.38
C PHE A 17 8.19 -9.83 -6.40
N GLU A 18 7.38 -10.78 -6.83
CA GLU A 18 7.72 -11.75 -7.89
C GLU A 18 6.80 -11.58 -9.10
N ASP A 19 5.52 -11.30 -8.87
CA ASP A 19 4.53 -11.03 -9.90
C ASP A 19 4.33 -9.52 -10.11
N GLU A 20 4.23 -9.08 -11.37
CA GLU A 20 3.94 -7.69 -11.72
C GLU A 20 2.53 -7.26 -11.26
N GLU A 21 1.58 -8.19 -11.17
CA GLU A 21 0.22 -7.89 -10.71
C GLU A 21 0.19 -7.44 -9.23
N GLU A 22 1.14 -7.92 -8.43
CA GLU A 22 1.28 -7.59 -7.01
C GLU A 22 2.03 -6.27 -6.76
N MET A 23 2.69 -5.74 -7.79
CA MET A 23 3.54 -4.57 -7.65
C MET A 23 2.74 -3.29 -7.38
N PRO A 24 3.27 -2.33 -6.61
CA PRO A 24 2.50 -1.19 -6.17
C PRO A 24 2.05 -0.31 -7.34
N VAL A 25 0.76 0.02 -7.37
CA VAL A 25 0.25 1.10 -8.20
C VAL A 25 0.42 2.43 -7.46
N VAL A 26 0.99 3.42 -8.13
CA VAL A 26 1.30 4.75 -7.58
C VAL A 26 0.74 5.83 -8.49
N PHE A 27 0.49 7.01 -7.95
CA PHE A 27 0.02 8.14 -8.76
C PHE A 27 1.18 8.94 -9.36
N GLU A 28 0.90 9.71 -10.42
CA GLU A 28 1.89 10.50 -11.14
C GLU A 28 2.73 11.42 -10.23
N ASP A 29 2.12 12.11 -9.26
CA ASP A 29 2.85 12.97 -8.33
C ASP A 29 3.74 12.16 -7.36
N GLU A 30 3.39 10.90 -7.07
CA GLU A 30 4.23 10.00 -6.28
C GLU A 30 5.40 9.48 -7.11
N VAL A 31 5.21 9.19 -8.41
CA VAL A 31 6.29 8.87 -9.34
C VAL A 31 7.35 9.98 -9.32
N ARG A 32 6.93 11.25 -9.41
CA ARG A 32 7.84 12.40 -9.36
C ARG A 32 8.62 12.45 -8.03
N ARG A 33 7.96 12.24 -6.90
CA ARG A 33 8.61 12.21 -5.57
C ARG A 33 9.57 11.04 -5.41
N LEU A 34 9.18 9.84 -5.86
CA LEU A 34 10.01 8.64 -5.79
C LEU A 34 11.26 8.79 -6.67
N ARG A 35 11.12 9.34 -7.88
CA ARG A 35 12.25 9.64 -8.77
C ARG A 35 13.23 10.67 -8.19
N ALA A 36 12.73 11.62 -7.40
CA ALA A 36 13.59 12.57 -6.70
C ALA A 36 14.43 11.93 -5.58
N LEU A 37 14.00 10.77 -5.05
CA LEU A 37 14.74 10.01 -4.04
C LEU A 37 15.71 9.01 -4.67
N ARG A 38 15.39 8.51 -5.86
CA ARG A 38 16.17 7.52 -6.61
C ARG A 38 15.74 7.55 -8.09
N ASP A 39 16.69 7.72 -9.00
CA ASP A 39 16.44 7.97 -10.43
C ASP A 39 16.33 6.70 -11.29
N ASP A 40 16.85 5.57 -10.83
CA ASP A 40 16.82 4.27 -11.52
C ASP A 40 15.50 3.49 -11.35
N LEU A 41 14.43 4.13 -10.85
CA LEU A 41 13.12 3.50 -10.65
C LEU A 41 12.33 3.34 -11.96
N GLU A 42 11.82 2.14 -12.19
CA GLU A 42 11.01 1.77 -13.37
C GLU A 42 9.51 1.93 -13.08
N PHE A 43 8.78 2.59 -13.98
CA PHE A 43 7.33 2.80 -13.87
C PHE A 43 6.66 2.58 -15.22
N VAL A 44 5.59 1.79 -15.24
CA VAL A 44 4.80 1.50 -16.45
C VAL A 44 3.40 2.14 -16.30
N PRO A 45 2.87 2.83 -17.33
CA PRO A 45 1.51 3.37 -17.27
C PRO A 45 0.47 2.30 -16.92
N PHE A 46 -0.42 2.60 -15.97
CA PHE A 46 -1.50 1.72 -15.54
C PHE A 46 -2.91 2.28 -15.84
N GLY A 47 -2.99 3.54 -16.28
CA GLY A 47 -4.24 4.23 -16.62
C GLY A 47 -4.61 5.33 -15.63
N ASP A 48 -5.39 6.32 -16.07
CA ASP A 48 -5.92 7.42 -15.25
C ASP A 48 -4.87 8.17 -14.39
N GLY A 49 -3.68 8.43 -14.96
CA GLY A 49 -2.60 9.09 -14.23
C GLY A 49 -1.95 8.23 -13.14
N ARG A 50 -2.19 6.91 -13.17
CA ARG A 50 -1.56 5.91 -12.31
C ARG A 50 -0.50 5.14 -13.08
N TYR A 51 0.49 4.67 -12.34
CA TYR A 51 1.63 3.91 -12.85
C TYR A 51 1.85 2.69 -11.97
N ARG A 52 2.13 1.55 -12.57
CA ARG A 52 2.70 0.41 -11.85
C ARG A 52 4.18 0.68 -11.61
N TRP A 53 4.61 0.58 -10.37
CA TRP A 53 6.01 0.68 -10.00
C TRP A 53 6.66 -0.70 -10.10
N ILE A 54 7.50 -0.89 -11.11
CA ILE A 54 8.11 -2.18 -11.39
C ILE A 54 9.26 -2.43 -10.41
N ILE A 55 9.11 -3.47 -9.60
CA ILE A 55 10.09 -3.88 -8.58
C ILE A 55 10.27 -5.39 -8.71
N ARG A 56 11.48 -5.85 -9.06
CA ARG A 56 11.79 -7.28 -9.14
C ARG A 56 12.60 -7.69 -7.90
N GLY A 57 11.99 -8.48 -7.02
CA GLY A 57 12.53 -8.80 -5.70
C GLY A 57 12.22 -7.73 -4.66
N TYR A 58 13.20 -7.34 -3.83
CA TYR A 58 12.96 -6.39 -2.75
C TYR A 58 12.78 -4.94 -3.23
N CYS A 59 11.84 -4.23 -2.62
CA CYS A 59 11.66 -2.80 -2.76
C CYS A 59 13.00 -2.07 -2.52
N PRO A 60 13.39 -1.15 -3.43
CA PRO A 60 14.66 -0.42 -3.33
C PRO A 60 14.82 0.40 -2.04
N PHE A 61 13.71 0.74 -1.38
CA PHE A 61 13.72 1.49 -0.12
C PHE A 61 13.51 0.61 1.12
N PHE A 62 13.46 -0.72 0.99
CA PHE A 62 13.40 -1.60 2.14
C PHE A 62 14.79 -1.79 2.76
N ASP A 63 14.90 -1.49 4.05
CA ASP A 63 16.05 -1.84 4.88
C ASP A 63 15.83 -3.25 5.42
N ARG A 64 16.54 -4.24 4.85
CA ARG A 64 16.41 -5.66 5.19
C ARG A 64 16.92 -5.96 6.61
N GLU A 65 17.96 -5.26 7.06
CA GLU A 65 18.53 -5.48 8.40
C GLU A 65 17.58 -4.96 9.48
N LYS A 66 17.00 -3.77 9.27
CA LYS A 66 16.06 -3.17 10.22
C LYS A 66 14.62 -3.63 10.04
N ARG A 67 14.31 -4.30 8.92
CA ARG A 67 12.95 -4.61 8.45
C ARG A 67 12.06 -3.36 8.46
N ARG A 68 12.54 -2.28 7.87
CA ARG A 68 11.84 -0.97 7.83
C ARG A 68 12.00 -0.30 6.47
N CYS A 69 11.01 0.50 6.11
CA CYS A 69 11.11 1.36 4.93
C CYS A 69 11.98 2.58 5.23
N LYS A 70 13.01 2.83 4.42
CA LYS A 70 13.92 3.99 4.53
C LYS A 70 13.22 5.32 4.24
N ILE A 71 12.10 5.27 3.51
CA ILE A 71 11.30 6.45 3.12
C ILE A 71 9.94 6.46 3.82
N HIS A 72 9.86 5.98 5.07
CA HIS A 72 8.58 5.75 5.76
C HIS A 72 7.61 6.94 5.69
N GLU A 73 8.11 8.17 5.88
CA GLU A 73 7.32 9.40 5.82
C GLU A 73 6.87 9.80 4.39
N HIS A 74 7.58 9.30 3.37
CA HIS A 74 7.35 9.57 1.95
C HIS A 74 6.78 8.37 1.18
N LYS A 75 6.35 7.32 1.89
CA LYS A 75 5.70 6.16 1.27
C LYS A 75 4.63 6.59 0.27
N PRO A 76 4.54 5.94 -0.91
CA PRO A 76 3.42 6.16 -1.81
C PRO A 76 2.13 5.65 -1.18
N THR A 77 0.99 6.05 -1.75
CA THR A 77 -0.33 5.75 -1.23
C THR A 77 -0.53 4.25 -1.06
N SER A 78 -0.21 3.45 -2.09
CA SER A 78 -0.29 1.97 -2.04
C SER A 78 0.44 1.37 -0.83
N CYS A 79 1.65 1.84 -0.52
CA CYS A 79 2.40 1.37 0.64
C CYS A 79 1.88 1.90 1.99
N ARG A 80 1.14 3.01 2.02
CA ARG A 80 0.53 3.55 3.25
C ARG A 80 -0.78 2.86 3.60
N ILE A 81 -1.51 2.38 2.59
CA ILE A 81 -2.81 1.76 2.78
C ILE A 81 -2.73 0.24 2.92
N TYR A 82 -1.57 -0.37 2.63
CA TYR A 82 -1.37 -1.81 2.81
C TYR A 82 -1.72 -2.23 4.26
N PRO A 83 -2.56 -3.27 4.46
CA PRO A 83 -2.86 -4.36 3.54
C PRO A 83 -4.03 -4.13 2.58
N LEU A 84 -4.65 -2.95 2.58
CA LEU A 84 -5.65 -2.59 1.58
C LEU A 84 -4.97 -2.37 0.23
N ILE A 85 -5.57 -2.90 -0.83
CA ILE A 85 -5.11 -2.77 -2.21
C ILE A 85 -6.19 -2.03 -3.00
N LEU A 86 -5.85 -0.87 -3.56
CA LEU A 86 -6.74 -0.14 -4.47
C LEU A 86 -6.64 -0.71 -5.88
N MET A 87 -7.71 -1.34 -6.32
CA MET A 87 -7.83 -1.98 -7.63
C MET A 87 -8.03 -0.95 -8.75
N GLY A 88 -7.84 -1.37 -10.00
CA GLY A 88 -7.95 -0.50 -11.18
C GLY A 88 -9.33 0.16 -11.32
N ASP A 89 -10.38 -0.57 -10.96
CA ASP A 89 -11.80 -0.17 -10.98
C ASP A 89 -12.23 0.70 -9.77
N GLY A 90 -11.30 0.98 -8.85
CA GLY A 90 -11.57 1.76 -7.63
C GLY A 90 -12.06 0.93 -6.44
N ASN A 91 -12.24 -0.38 -6.59
CA ASN A 91 -12.55 -1.27 -5.48
C ASN A 91 -11.34 -1.46 -4.57
N LEU A 92 -11.60 -1.85 -3.31
CA LEU A 92 -10.58 -2.24 -2.36
C LEU A 92 -10.58 -3.74 -2.15
N ALA A 93 -9.39 -4.34 -2.20
CA ALA A 93 -9.14 -5.70 -1.76
C ALA A 93 -8.29 -5.70 -0.49
N ILE A 94 -8.32 -6.79 0.28
CA ILE A 94 -7.43 -7.01 1.41
C ILE A 94 -6.36 -8.02 0.97
N SER A 95 -5.08 -7.67 1.13
CA SER A 95 -3.97 -8.55 0.79
C SER A 95 -3.96 -9.78 1.70
N GLU A 96 -4.13 -10.96 1.12
CA GLU A 96 -4.01 -12.23 1.85
C GLU A 96 -2.57 -12.53 2.25
N GLU A 97 -1.59 -11.88 1.63
CA GLU A 97 -0.16 -12.06 1.93
C GLU A 97 0.30 -11.31 3.19
N CYS A 98 -0.52 -10.42 3.72
CA CYS A 98 -0.22 -9.76 4.98
C CYS A 98 -0.28 -10.75 6.14
N GLU A 99 0.84 -10.94 6.85
CA GLU A 99 0.92 -11.86 7.99
C GLU A 99 -0.13 -11.56 9.07
N TRP A 100 -0.39 -10.27 9.37
CA TRP A 100 -1.44 -9.90 10.32
C TRP A 100 -2.83 -10.33 9.84
N VAL A 101 -3.12 -10.21 8.54
CA VAL A 101 -4.40 -10.67 7.96
C VAL A 101 -4.50 -12.19 8.00
N LYS A 102 -3.39 -12.92 7.81
CA LYS A 102 -3.35 -14.38 7.97
C LYS A 102 -3.64 -14.81 9.41
N GLU A 103 -3.19 -14.03 10.40
CA GLU A 103 -3.47 -14.26 11.82
C GLU A 103 -4.91 -13.88 12.25
N HIS A 104 -5.58 -13.04 11.46
CA HIS A 104 -6.93 -12.54 11.72
C HIS A 104 -7.85 -12.75 10.51
N PRO A 105 -8.09 -14.01 10.09
CA PRO A 105 -8.85 -14.31 8.88
C PRO A 105 -10.29 -13.80 8.93
N GLU A 106 -10.86 -13.57 10.12
CA GLU A 106 -12.21 -13.02 10.31
C GLU A 106 -12.41 -11.66 9.65
N VAL A 107 -11.34 -10.89 9.40
CA VAL A 107 -11.46 -9.57 8.74
C VAL A 107 -11.97 -9.68 7.31
N LYS A 108 -11.84 -10.84 6.66
CA LYS A 108 -12.33 -11.04 5.28
C LYS A 108 -13.86 -11.12 5.20
N GLU A 109 -14.49 -11.49 6.31
CA GLU A 109 -15.95 -11.65 6.42
C GLU A 109 -16.62 -10.44 7.11
N MET A 110 -15.84 -9.43 7.50
CA MET A 110 -16.33 -8.25 8.19
C MET A 110 -17.08 -7.30 7.24
N GLU A 111 -18.09 -6.64 7.78
CA GLU A 111 -18.79 -5.59 7.05
C GLU A 111 -17.89 -4.36 6.88
N PHE A 112 -18.11 -3.60 5.81
CA PHE A 112 -17.29 -2.43 5.50
C PHE A 112 -17.16 -1.43 6.67
N ARG A 113 -18.22 -1.26 7.47
CA ARG A 113 -18.21 -0.38 8.65
C ARG A 113 -17.24 -0.85 9.74
N GLU A 114 -17.07 -2.15 9.89
CA GLU A 114 -16.11 -2.75 10.83
C GLU A 114 -14.69 -2.61 10.27
N LEU A 115 -14.51 -2.84 8.97
CA LEU A 115 -13.23 -2.62 8.28
C LEU A 115 -12.73 -1.18 8.43
N LEU A 116 -13.62 -0.18 8.38
CA LEU A 116 -13.26 1.22 8.63
C LEU A 116 -12.64 1.44 10.02
N LEU A 117 -13.02 0.63 11.01
CA LEU A 117 -12.48 0.70 12.38
C LEU A 117 -11.18 -0.10 12.51
N VAL A 118 -11.09 -1.26 11.85
CA VAL A 118 -9.89 -2.12 11.86
C VAL A 118 -8.73 -1.43 11.14
N PHE A 119 -8.97 -0.90 9.94
CA PHE A 119 -7.97 -0.28 9.06
C PHE A 119 -8.08 1.27 9.07
N GLU A 120 -8.37 1.84 10.24
CA GLU A 120 -8.66 3.27 10.41
C GLU A 120 -7.58 4.18 9.78
N ASN A 121 -6.30 3.85 9.99
CA ASN A 121 -5.19 4.65 9.50
C ASN A 121 -5.02 4.53 7.98
N GLU A 122 -5.22 3.34 7.43
CA GLU A 122 -5.11 3.02 6.02
C GLU A 122 -6.25 3.70 5.25
N PHE A 123 -7.49 3.59 5.73
CA PHE A 123 -8.63 4.34 5.18
C PHE A 123 -8.42 5.83 5.28
N ARG A 124 -7.88 6.34 6.40
CA ARG A 124 -7.56 7.76 6.53
C ARG A 124 -6.51 8.21 5.53
N ALA A 125 -5.50 7.40 5.24
CA ALA A 125 -4.50 7.67 4.21
C ALA A 125 -5.12 7.68 2.80
N LEU A 126 -5.98 6.69 2.50
CA LEU A 126 -6.71 6.62 1.24
C LEU A 126 -7.64 7.82 1.04
N PHE A 127 -8.47 8.15 2.03
CA PHE A 127 -9.39 9.29 1.94
C PHE A 127 -8.64 10.61 1.78
N ARG A 128 -7.50 10.80 2.45
CA ARG A 128 -6.66 11.99 2.21
C ARG A 128 -6.19 12.06 0.75
N ARG A 129 -5.84 10.92 0.15
CA ARG A 129 -5.46 10.86 -1.26
C ARG A 129 -6.63 11.23 -2.17
N LEU A 130 -7.80 10.62 -1.95
CA LEU A 130 -8.98 10.81 -2.80
C LEU A 130 -9.61 12.20 -2.62
N LEU A 131 -9.78 12.69 -1.39
CA LEU A 131 -10.34 14.02 -1.12
C LEU A 131 -9.36 15.15 -1.47
N GLY A 132 -8.05 14.90 -1.40
CA GLY A 132 -7.03 15.83 -1.89
C GLY A 132 -7.06 15.99 -3.41
N PHE A 133 -7.67 15.05 -4.13
CA PHE A 133 -7.95 15.15 -5.57
C PHE A 133 -9.25 15.91 -5.85
N VAL A 134 -10.28 15.78 -5.00
CA VAL A 134 -11.57 16.48 -5.14
C VAL A 134 -11.45 18.00 -4.95
N ASN A 135 -10.48 18.46 -4.15
CA ASN A 135 -10.27 19.88 -3.85
C ASN A 135 -9.17 20.56 -4.70
N LYS A 136 -8.81 19.98 -5.85
CA LYS A 136 -7.84 20.56 -6.80
C LYS A 136 -8.49 20.90 -8.13
#